data_AF-A0A9J7A6F9-F1
#
_entry.id   AF-A0A9J7A6F9-F1
#
_cell.length_a   1.000
_cell.length_b   1.000
_cell.length_c   1.000
_cell.angle_alpha   90.00
_cell.angle_beta   90.00
_cell.angle_gamma   90.00
#
_symmetry.space_group_name_H-M   'P 1'
#
loop_
_entity.id
_entity.type
_entity.pdbx_description
1 polymer ?
#
loop_
_entity_poly.entity_id
_entity_poly.type
_entity_poly.pdbx_seq_one_letter_code
_entity_poly.pdbx_strand_id
1 'polypeptide(L)'
;MAVTTIVFLAITAFFAVRGYFNGFWGSLSRSISFIGAYAAAFYFSKDAAALIKANTSIDGIAAYLAGGIALFILAMVALRLLFWLLSHMIPGGGDKPGVASRFGGLVIGGIIGGFIGLLLVYTLDVYSSAKDLKADRVQPDSAAPATTESPAPQNNPVSKAAKLTVSKSAGAIMALSGVSDNSVQLGEAFIADPVANVDRVNRVTNNPDLQKLLQDRRTQQLLKKGDVDELMKVPEFRRLMNDPDMKHLMAASGLDVDNKDSARETARKVSLGYQRVQLMKDDPRVQEIINDPEFKAQMQSDNKIALITNPKFNQLAEIIFVEGADNLSSLEKDSQVRIREMQAGDDATVTEDDEDTIYQYTDEDGNVRYSDRPVN
;
A
#
# COMPACT_ATOMS: atom_id res chain seq x y z
N MET A 1 -31.59 10.02 3.88
CA MET A 1 -30.22 10.29 3.41
C MET A 1 -29.25 9.75 4.43
N ALA A 2 -28.22 9.02 4.00
CA ALA A 2 -27.19 8.54 4.92
C ALA A 2 -26.43 9.73 5.53
N VAL A 3 -26.03 9.62 6.81
CA VAL A 3 -25.31 10.67 7.55
C VAL A 3 -24.08 11.14 6.79
N THR A 4 -23.36 10.22 6.14
CA THR A 4 -22.17 10.50 5.32
C THR A 4 -22.46 11.44 4.14
N THR A 5 -23.64 11.34 3.50
CA THR A 5 -24.05 12.25 2.43
C THR A 5 -24.28 13.67 2.94
N ILE A 6 -24.90 13.82 4.11
CA ILE A 6 -25.15 15.14 4.74
C ILE A 6 -23.81 15.80 5.08
N VAL A 7 -22.90 15.04 5.70
CA VAL A 7 -21.56 15.50 6.05
C VAL A 7 -20.79 15.95 4.81
N PHE A 8 -20.79 15.15 3.75
CA PHE A 8 -20.15 15.50 2.48
C PHE A 8 -20.69 16.81 1.88
N LEU A 9 -22.02 16.94 1.80
CA LEU A 9 -22.66 18.15 1.25
C LEU A 9 -22.37 19.38 2.10
N ALA A 10 -22.42 19.26 3.43
CA ALA A 10 -22.13 20.36 4.34
C ALA A 10 -20.68 20.87 4.19
N ILE A 11 -19.71 19.96 4.12
CA ILE A 11 -18.29 20.32 3.94
C ILE A 11 -18.07 20.95 2.57
N THR A 12 -18.60 20.33 1.51
CA THR A 12 -18.47 20.84 0.14
C THR A 12 -19.07 22.24 0.01
N ALA A 13 -20.28 22.45 0.55
CA ALA A 13 -20.93 23.74 0.55
C ALA A 13 -20.14 24.78 1.36
N PHE A 14 -19.63 24.42 2.54
CA PHE A 14 -18.82 25.32 3.36
C PHE A 14 -17.58 25.81 2.62
N PHE A 15 -16.84 24.91 1.98
CA PHE A 15 -15.64 25.29 1.21
C PHE A 15 -15.97 26.03 -0.09
N ALA A 16 -17.06 25.69 -0.77
CA ALA A 16 -17.53 26.43 -1.95
C ALA A 16 -17.90 27.88 -1.59
N VAL A 17 -18.67 28.08 -0.52
CA VAL A 17 -19.03 29.40 -0.01
C VAL A 17 -17.80 30.17 0.45
N ARG A 18 -16.89 29.51 1.18
CA ARG A 18 -15.61 30.12 1.57
C ARG A 18 -14.78 30.52 0.35
N GLY A 19 -14.72 29.68 -0.68
CA GLY A 19 -14.02 29.95 -1.92
C GLY A 19 -14.63 31.13 -2.67
N TYR A 20 -15.95 31.25 -2.68
CA TYR A 20 -16.67 32.38 -3.27
C TYR A 20 -16.23 33.72 -2.67
N PHE A 21 -16.10 33.79 -1.34
CA PHE A 21 -15.69 35.02 -0.66
C PHE A 21 -14.21 35.36 -0.88
N ASN A 22 -13.34 34.37 -1.04
CA ASN A 22 -11.91 34.59 -1.26
C ASN A 22 -11.55 34.84 -2.74
N GLY A 23 -12.45 34.55 -3.68
CA GLY A 23 -12.18 34.61 -5.11
C GLY A 23 -11.26 33.49 -5.60
N PHE A 24 -11.00 33.49 -6.90
CA PHE A 24 -10.24 32.44 -7.60
C PHE A 24 -8.78 32.41 -7.13
N TRP A 25 -8.07 33.54 -7.20
CA TRP A 25 -6.66 33.62 -6.82
C TRP A 25 -6.43 33.36 -5.34
N GLY A 26 -7.33 33.84 -4.47
CA GLY A 26 -7.25 33.57 -3.02
C GLY A 26 -7.45 32.10 -2.70
N SER A 27 -8.39 31.44 -3.38
CA SER A 27 -8.64 30.01 -3.18
C SER A 27 -7.51 29.16 -3.78
N LEU A 28 -7.05 29.48 -4.98
CA LEU A 28 -5.99 28.77 -5.68
C LEU A 28 -4.65 28.84 -4.92
N SER A 29 -4.22 30.05 -4.54
CA SER A 29 -2.96 30.25 -3.81
C SER A 29 -2.94 29.49 -2.48
N ARG A 30 -4.05 29.50 -1.74
CA ARG A 30 -4.19 28.74 -0.50
C ARG A 30 -4.05 27.24 -0.70
N SER A 31 -4.58 26.73 -1.81
CA SER A 31 -4.60 25.31 -2.14
C SER A 31 -3.23 24.83 -2.60
N ILE A 32 -2.60 25.57 -3.52
CA ILE A 32 -1.25 25.29 -3.98
C ILE A 32 -0.26 25.44 -2.82
N SER A 33 -0.44 26.44 -1.94
CA SER A 33 0.40 26.59 -0.75
C SER A 33 0.25 25.42 0.20
N PHE A 34 -0.95 24.87 0.37
CA PHE A 34 -1.17 23.69 1.20
C PHE A 34 -0.51 22.45 0.61
N ILE A 35 -0.72 22.18 -0.69
CA ILE A 35 -0.12 21.03 -1.40
C ILE A 35 1.41 21.17 -1.43
N GLY A 36 1.92 22.35 -1.75
CA GLY A 36 3.35 22.65 -1.79
C GLY A 36 3.99 22.55 -0.41
N ALA A 37 3.33 23.03 0.65
CA ALA A 37 3.81 22.85 2.02
C ALA A 37 3.82 21.37 2.45
N TYR A 38 2.81 20.60 2.04
CA TYR A 38 2.76 19.16 2.29
C TYR A 38 3.90 18.43 1.57
N ALA A 39 4.12 18.73 0.29
CA ALA A 39 5.22 18.16 -0.48
C ALA A 39 6.58 18.52 0.13
N ALA A 40 6.79 19.80 0.50
CA ALA A 40 8.00 20.24 1.16
C ALA A 40 8.21 19.48 2.49
N ALA A 41 7.16 19.39 3.32
CA ALA A 41 7.21 18.64 4.57
C ALA A 41 7.56 17.17 4.34
N PHE A 42 6.98 16.53 3.33
CA PHE A 42 7.27 15.14 2.99
C PHE A 42 8.74 14.94 2.59
N TYR A 43 9.24 15.69 1.61
CA TYR A 43 10.59 15.51 1.07
C TYR A 43 11.72 15.97 2.02
N PHE A 44 11.51 17.03 2.80
CA PHE A 44 12.55 17.60 3.67
C PHE A 44 12.32 17.34 5.17
N SER A 45 11.35 16.49 5.54
CA SER A 45 11.10 16.13 6.94
C SER A 45 12.32 15.53 7.64
N LYS A 46 13.13 14.74 6.92
CA LYS A 46 14.34 14.10 7.47
C LYS A 46 15.39 15.14 7.86
N ASP A 47 15.64 16.11 6.99
CA ASP A 47 16.58 17.19 7.24
C ASP A 47 16.07 18.10 8.37
N ALA A 48 14.77 18.41 8.37
CA ALA A 48 14.13 19.17 9.44
C ALA A 48 14.22 18.44 10.80
N ALA A 49 14.03 17.12 10.81
CA ALA A 49 14.17 16.30 12.02
C ALA A 49 15.60 16.30 12.55
N ALA A 50 16.60 16.22 11.66
CA ALA A 50 18.01 16.31 12.04
C ALA A 50 18.34 17.66 12.69
N LEU A 51 17.79 18.76 12.15
CA LEU A 51 17.94 20.09 12.75
C LEU A 51 17.28 20.19 14.14
N ILE A 52 16.11 19.57 14.33
CA ILE A 52 15.47 19.53 15.65
C ILE A 52 16.29 18.72 16.65
N LYS A 53 16.80 17.55 16.25
CA LYS A 53 17.66 16.73 17.12
C LYS A 53 18.95 17.44 17.52
N ALA A 54 19.51 18.25 16.63
CA ALA A 54 20.72 19.01 16.91
C ALA A 54 20.52 20.12 17.97
N ASN A 55 19.29 20.63 18.11
CA ASN A 55 19.00 21.80 18.93
C ASN A 55 18.05 21.51 20.11
N THR A 56 17.51 20.30 20.20
CA THR A 56 16.54 19.89 21.23
C THR A 56 16.80 18.46 21.67
N SER A 57 16.28 18.07 22.83
CA SER A 57 16.31 16.68 23.32
C SER A 57 15.22 15.79 22.71
N ILE A 58 14.55 16.25 21.64
CA ILE A 58 13.48 15.48 20.99
C ILE A 58 14.14 14.52 20.00
N ASP A 59 13.98 13.22 20.26
CA ASP A 59 14.53 12.14 19.45
C ASP A 59 13.45 11.29 18.76
N GLY A 60 13.91 10.37 17.90
CA GLY A 60 13.06 9.38 17.25
C GLY A 60 11.94 9.98 16.38
N ILE A 61 10.77 9.34 16.39
CA ILE A 61 9.58 9.74 15.60
C ILE A 61 9.06 11.11 16.02
N ALA A 62 9.19 11.48 17.30
CA ALA A 62 8.75 12.79 17.78
C ALA A 62 9.51 13.93 17.08
N ALA A 63 10.80 13.76 16.81
CA ALA A 63 11.61 14.72 16.07
C ALA A 63 11.17 14.86 14.61
N TYR A 64 10.82 13.74 13.96
CA TYR A 64 10.30 13.74 12.59
C TYR A 64 8.93 14.41 12.50
N LEU A 65 8.03 14.14 13.44
CA LEU A 65 6.72 14.79 13.49
C LEU A 65 6.85 16.29 13.76
N ALA A 66 7.65 16.67 14.76
CA ALA A 66 7.91 18.07 15.06
C ALA A 66 8.56 18.79 13.87
N GLY A 67 9.54 18.15 13.22
CA GLY A 67 10.26 18.68 12.07
C GLY A 67 9.36 18.86 10.86
N GLY A 68 8.56 17.84 10.54
CA GLY A 68 7.57 17.89 9.47
C GLY A 68 6.51 18.97 9.70
N ILE A 69 5.98 19.10 10.93
CA ILE A 69 4.99 20.13 11.27
C ILE A 69 5.60 21.53 11.17
N ALA A 70 6.79 21.75 11.75
CA ALA A 70 7.47 23.04 11.70
C ALA A 70 7.76 23.45 10.25
N LEU A 71 8.30 22.52 9.46
CA LEU A 71 8.61 22.71 8.05
C LEU A 71 7.34 22.97 7.22
N PHE A 72 6.25 22.24 7.48
CA PHE A 72 4.96 22.47 6.83
C PHE A 72 4.44 23.89 7.09
N ILE A 73 4.48 24.35 8.35
CA ILE A 73 4.04 25.71 8.72
C ILE A 73 4.94 26.75 8.04
N LEU A 74 6.26 26.58 8.09
CA LEU A 74 7.21 27.50 7.45
C LEU A 74 7.02 27.56 5.93
N ALA A 75 6.94 26.42 5.26
CA ALA A 75 6.69 26.34 3.82
C ALA A 75 5.33 26.94 3.45
N MET A 76 4.29 26.70 4.25
CA MET A 76 2.97 27.28 4.03
C MET A 76 3.01 28.81 4.15
N VAL A 77 3.69 29.36 5.15
CA VAL A 77 3.84 30.82 5.33
C VAL A 77 4.64 31.41 4.18
N ALA A 78 5.76 30.79 3.81
CA ALA A 78 6.60 31.24 2.71
C ALA A 78 5.87 31.24 1.36
N LEU A 79 5.16 30.14 1.02
CA LEU A 79 4.37 30.05 -0.21
C LEU A 79 3.23 31.07 -0.22
N ARG A 80 2.55 31.27 0.93
CA ARG A 80 1.51 32.31 1.02
C ARG A 80 2.07 33.71 0.83
N LEU A 81 3.22 34.02 1.42
CA LEU A 81 3.89 35.31 1.23
C LEU A 81 4.28 35.51 -0.24
N LEU A 82 4.80 34.46 -0.89
CA LEU A 82 5.15 34.47 -2.30
C LEU A 82 3.93 34.76 -3.18
N PHE A 83 2.82 34.06 -2.97
CA PHE A 83 1.58 34.29 -3.71
C PHE A 83 0.97 35.66 -3.43
N TRP A 84 1.07 36.14 -2.18
CA TRP A 84 0.65 37.48 -1.81
C TRP A 84 1.45 38.53 -2.60
N LEU A 85 2.79 38.39 -2.66
CA LEU A 85 3.66 39.27 -3.43
C LEU A 85 3.35 39.22 -4.93
N LEU A 86 3.22 38.01 -5.51
CA LEU A 86 2.82 37.81 -6.90
C LEU A 86 1.48 38.48 -7.22
N SER A 87 0.51 38.36 -6.32
CA SER A 87 -0.82 38.97 -6.51
C SER A 87 -0.77 40.49 -6.49
N HIS A 88 0.16 41.07 -5.73
CA HIS A 88 0.35 42.52 -5.67
C HIS A 88 1.05 43.08 -6.92
N MET A 89 1.83 42.26 -7.61
CA MET A 89 2.52 42.67 -8.85
C MET A 89 1.62 42.68 -10.08
N ILE A 90 0.41 42.13 -10.03
CA ILE A 90 -0.53 42.10 -11.17
C ILE A 90 -1.36 43.41 -11.15
N PRO A 91 -1.14 44.35 -12.09
CA PRO A 91 -1.87 45.61 -12.12
C PRO A 91 -3.36 45.37 -12.35
N GLY A 92 -4.22 45.85 -11.44
CA GLY A 92 -5.68 45.68 -11.51
C GLY A 92 -6.28 44.70 -10.50
N GLY A 93 -5.48 44.10 -9.61
CA GLY A 93 -5.95 43.33 -8.46
C GLY A 93 -6.52 44.21 -7.34
N GLY A 94 -7.69 44.83 -7.56
CA GLY A 94 -8.37 45.62 -6.53
C GLY A 94 -8.84 44.78 -5.33
N ASP A 95 -9.00 45.41 -4.17
CA ASP A 95 -9.34 44.82 -2.85
C ASP A 95 -10.63 43.97 -2.81
N LYS A 96 -11.43 43.96 -3.87
CA LYS A 96 -12.67 43.17 -3.96
C LYS A 96 -12.61 42.25 -5.20
N PRO A 97 -12.68 40.92 -5.02
CA PRO A 97 -12.72 40.00 -6.15
C PRO A 97 -13.97 40.27 -6.98
N GLY A 98 -13.78 40.49 -8.29
CA GLY A 98 -14.87 40.62 -9.25
C GLY A 98 -15.76 39.38 -9.28
N VAL A 99 -16.99 39.51 -9.79
CA VAL A 99 -17.99 38.43 -9.79
C VAL A 99 -17.46 37.15 -10.44
N ALA A 100 -16.74 37.26 -11.56
CA ALA A 100 -16.11 36.12 -12.22
C ALA A 100 -15.05 35.42 -11.33
N SER A 101 -14.23 36.19 -10.61
CA SER A 101 -13.26 35.63 -9.66
C SER A 101 -13.95 34.92 -8.50
N ARG A 102 -15.05 35.47 -7.96
CA ARG A 102 -15.83 34.81 -6.91
C ARG A 102 -16.42 33.49 -7.38
N PHE A 103 -16.94 33.44 -8.60
CA PHE A 103 -17.44 32.18 -9.17
C PHE A 103 -16.31 31.15 -9.36
N GLY A 104 -15.14 31.59 -9.86
CA GLY A 104 -13.96 30.72 -9.93
C GLY A 104 -13.51 30.21 -8.55
N GLY A 105 -13.56 31.07 -7.53
CA GLY A 105 -13.32 30.70 -6.14
C GLY A 105 -14.33 29.68 -5.60
N LEU A 106 -15.62 29.82 -5.95
CA LEU A 106 -16.67 28.86 -5.60
C LEU A 106 -16.38 27.48 -6.19
N VAL A 107 -15.98 27.41 -7.46
CA VAL A 107 -15.66 26.14 -8.15
C VAL A 107 -14.43 25.49 -7.51
N ILE A 108 -13.33 26.23 -7.33
CA ILE A 108 -12.12 25.72 -6.67
C ILE A 108 -12.44 25.25 -5.25
N GLY A 109 -13.14 26.08 -4.49
CA GLY A 109 -13.57 25.75 -3.13
C GLY A 109 -14.46 24.50 -3.11
N GLY A 110 -15.37 24.34 -4.07
CA GLY A 110 -16.20 23.16 -4.22
C GLY A 110 -15.39 21.90 -4.53
N ILE A 111 -14.39 21.97 -5.41
CA ILE A 111 -13.51 20.82 -5.71
C ILE A 111 -12.73 20.38 -4.47
N ILE A 112 -12.11 21.33 -3.78
CA ILE A 112 -11.34 21.05 -2.55
C ILE A 112 -12.25 20.56 -1.43
N GLY A 113 -13.40 21.21 -1.25
CA GLY A 113 -14.43 20.81 -0.31
C GLY A 113 -14.95 19.42 -0.59
N GLY A 114 -15.12 19.06 -1.87
CA GLY A 114 -15.48 17.73 -2.30
C GLY A 114 -14.40 16.71 -1.93
N PHE A 115 -13.13 16.98 -2.24
CA PHE A 115 -12.04 16.08 -1.88
C PHE A 115 -11.92 15.88 -0.36
N ILE A 116 -11.92 16.96 0.42
CA ILE A 116 -11.88 16.91 1.90
C ILE A 116 -13.12 16.19 2.45
N GLY A 117 -14.29 16.48 1.88
CA GLY A 117 -15.56 15.85 2.27
C GLY A 117 -15.53 14.35 2.03
N LEU A 118 -15.03 13.90 0.87
CA LEU A 118 -14.85 12.47 0.58
C LEU A 118 -13.86 11.82 1.54
N LEU A 119 -12.73 12.46 1.83
CA LEU A 119 -11.75 11.94 2.79
C LEU A 119 -12.37 11.77 4.19
N LEU A 120 -13.17 12.73 4.64
CA LEU A 120 -13.85 12.64 5.93
C LEU A 120 -14.96 11.57 5.94
N VAL A 121 -15.68 11.40 4.83
CA VAL A 121 -16.63 10.29 4.69
C VAL A 121 -15.92 8.94 4.75
N TYR A 122 -14.77 8.80 4.06
CA TYR A 122 -13.96 7.59 4.10
C TYR A 122 -13.50 7.26 5.54
N THR A 123 -12.98 8.24 6.29
CA THR A 123 -12.53 7.99 7.67
C THR A 123 -13.68 7.61 8.60
N LEU A 124 -14.85 8.23 8.43
CA LEU A 124 -16.06 7.84 9.18
C LEU A 124 -16.51 6.41 8.84
N ASP A 125 -16.47 6.02 7.57
CA ASP A 125 -16.84 4.68 7.09
C ASP A 125 -15.89 3.58 7.63
N VAL A 126 -14.58 3.85 7.61
CA VAL A 126 -13.56 3.00 8.23
C VAL A 126 -13.79 2.89 9.73
N TYR A 127 -14.08 4.01 10.41
CA TYR A 127 -14.33 4.03 11.84
C TYR A 127 -15.59 3.24 12.22
N SER A 128 -16.70 3.39 11.50
CA SER A 128 -17.93 2.62 11.75
C SER A 128 -17.70 1.14 11.51
N SER A 129 -17.07 0.77 10.39
CA SER A 129 -16.77 -0.63 10.07
C SER A 129 -15.90 -1.29 11.15
N ALA A 130 -14.91 -0.56 11.68
CA ALA A 130 -14.06 -1.06 12.76
C ALA A 130 -14.81 -1.25 14.09
N LYS A 131 -15.83 -0.43 14.34
CA LYS A 131 -16.68 -0.55 15.53
C LYS A 131 -17.63 -1.74 15.42
N ASP A 132 -18.19 -1.98 14.24
CA ASP A 132 -19.13 -3.08 14.00
C ASP A 132 -18.43 -4.44 14.11
N LEU A 133 -17.21 -4.58 13.57
CA LEU A 133 -16.40 -5.81 13.78
C LEU A 133 -16.14 -6.14 15.25
N LYS A 134 -16.00 -5.12 16.11
CA LYS A 134 -15.83 -5.35 17.55
C LYS A 134 -17.12 -5.83 18.21
N ALA A 135 -18.29 -5.39 17.73
CA ALA A 135 -19.57 -5.83 18.26
C ALA A 135 -19.84 -7.30 17.92
N ASP A 136 -19.58 -7.72 16.68
CA ASP A 136 -19.83 -9.09 16.21
C ASP A 136 -18.94 -10.13 16.93
N ARG A 137 -17.71 -9.76 17.29
CA ARG A 137 -16.80 -10.66 18.03
C ARG A 137 -17.22 -10.94 19.48
N VAL A 138 -18.12 -10.14 20.05
CA VAL A 138 -18.54 -10.25 21.47
C VAL A 138 -19.69 -11.24 21.67
N GLN A 139 -20.22 -11.85 20.59
CA GLN A 139 -21.33 -12.81 20.69
C GLN A 139 -20.93 -14.25 20.29
N PRO A 140 -20.15 -14.97 21.13
CA PRO A 140 -19.57 -16.27 20.79
C PRO A 140 -20.50 -17.49 20.85
N ASP A 141 -21.73 -17.40 21.39
CA ASP A 141 -22.49 -18.61 21.77
C ASP A 141 -23.77 -18.91 20.96
N SER A 142 -24.05 -18.18 19.89
CA SER A 142 -25.19 -18.52 19.02
C SER A 142 -24.74 -19.43 17.88
N ALA A 143 -24.78 -20.74 18.13
CA ALA A 143 -24.49 -21.83 17.19
C ALA A 143 -25.51 -21.95 16.04
N ALA A 144 -25.97 -20.83 15.48
CA ALA A 144 -26.74 -20.80 14.24
C ALA A 144 -25.77 -20.90 13.06
N PRO A 145 -26.09 -21.68 12.01
CA PRO A 145 -25.24 -21.82 10.84
C PRO A 145 -24.93 -20.45 10.25
N ALA A 146 -23.63 -20.19 10.09
CA ALA A 146 -23.05 -18.96 9.59
C ALA A 146 -23.43 -18.72 8.11
N THR A 147 -24.67 -18.33 7.85
CA THR A 147 -24.97 -17.43 6.75
C THR A 147 -24.60 -16.04 7.22
N THR A 148 -23.30 -15.79 7.33
CA THR A 148 -22.72 -14.48 7.59
C THR A 148 -22.96 -13.64 6.34
N GLU A 149 -24.20 -13.21 6.12
CA GLU A 149 -24.47 -12.08 5.26
C GLU A 149 -23.77 -10.89 5.92
N SER A 150 -22.52 -10.67 5.51
CA SER A 150 -21.76 -9.47 5.82
C SER A 150 -22.74 -8.30 5.67
N PRO A 151 -22.94 -7.47 6.71
CA PRO A 151 -24.01 -6.48 6.76
C PRO A 151 -24.07 -5.78 5.41
N ALA A 152 -25.22 -5.93 4.74
CA ALA A 152 -25.35 -5.64 3.33
C ALA A 152 -24.66 -4.30 3.04
N PRO A 153 -23.65 -4.28 2.15
CA PRO A 153 -22.81 -3.10 1.96
C PRO A 153 -23.73 -1.91 1.80
N GLN A 154 -23.63 -0.94 2.70
CA GLN A 154 -24.42 0.28 2.57
C GLN A 154 -24.04 0.89 1.24
N ASN A 155 -24.90 0.71 0.24
CA ASN A 155 -24.71 1.13 -1.14
C ASN A 155 -24.85 2.65 -1.26
N ASN A 156 -24.21 3.41 -0.36
CA ASN A 156 -24.16 4.85 -0.44
C ASN A 156 -23.16 5.24 -1.54
N PRO A 157 -23.61 5.90 -2.62
CA PRO A 157 -22.72 6.33 -3.70
C PRO A 157 -21.59 7.24 -3.21
N VAL A 158 -21.80 8.02 -2.14
CA VAL A 158 -20.77 8.90 -1.56
C VAL A 158 -19.67 8.10 -0.88
N SER A 159 -20.00 7.03 -0.14
CA SER A 159 -19.00 6.15 0.47
C SER A 159 -18.20 5.42 -0.61
N LYS A 160 -18.87 4.90 -1.65
CA LYS A 160 -18.19 4.28 -2.80
C LYS A 160 -17.24 5.26 -3.50
N ALA A 161 -17.68 6.49 -3.75
CA ALA A 161 -16.85 7.53 -4.34
C ALA A 161 -15.66 7.90 -3.45
N ALA A 162 -15.87 7.97 -2.13
CA ALA A 162 -14.82 8.22 -1.15
C ALA A 162 -13.75 7.13 -1.17
N LYS A 163 -14.14 5.86 -1.06
CA LYS A 163 -13.23 4.70 -1.13
C LYS A 163 -12.44 4.69 -2.42
N LEU A 164 -13.11 4.86 -3.57
CA LEU A 164 -12.48 4.89 -4.88
C LEU A 164 -11.50 6.06 -5.04
N THR A 165 -11.82 7.22 -4.47
CA THR A 165 -10.97 8.42 -4.56
C THR A 165 -9.71 8.23 -3.71
N VAL A 166 -9.86 7.75 -2.48
CA VAL A 166 -8.74 7.51 -1.56
C VAL A 166 -7.86 6.37 -2.07
N SER A 167 -8.45 5.25 -2.53
CA SER A 167 -7.70 4.11 -3.07
C SER A 167 -6.91 4.50 -4.31
N LYS A 168 -7.52 5.12 -5.32
CA LYS A 168 -6.82 5.55 -6.53
C LYS A 168 -5.75 6.61 -6.28
N SER A 169 -6.00 7.52 -5.34
CA SER A 169 -4.99 8.52 -4.96
C SER A 169 -3.79 7.84 -4.31
N ALA A 170 -4.03 6.85 -3.45
CA ALA A 170 -2.94 6.08 -2.86
C ALA A 170 -2.19 5.23 -3.90
N GLY A 171 -2.89 4.59 -4.82
CA GLY A 171 -2.28 3.83 -5.91
C GLY A 171 -1.42 4.72 -6.82
N ALA A 172 -1.90 5.92 -7.16
CA ALA A 172 -1.11 6.90 -7.90
C ALA A 172 0.17 7.30 -7.17
N ILE A 173 0.12 7.49 -5.84
CA ILE A 173 1.31 7.79 -5.03
C ILE A 173 2.27 6.60 -5.02
N MET A 174 1.77 5.37 -4.87
CA MET A 174 2.60 4.15 -4.91
C MET A 174 3.27 3.96 -6.27
N ALA A 175 2.53 4.16 -7.36
CA ALA A 175 3.06 4.08 -8.72
C ALA A 175 4.20 5.08 -8.94
N LEU A 176 4.08 6.31 -8.42
CA LEU A 176 5.14 7.32 -8.47
C LEU A 176 6.39 6.94 -7.66
N SER A 177 6.28 6.02 -6.70
CA SER A 177 7.41 5.52 -5.91
C SER A 177 8.14 4.32 -6.54
N GLY A 178 7.78 3.91 -7.75
CA GLY A 178 8.41 2.78 -8.45
C GLY A 178 8.01 1.40 -7.92
N VAL A 179 6.93 1.34 -7.14
CA VAL A 179 6.36 0.09 -6.63
C VAL A 179 5.69 -0.67 -7.79
N SER A 180 5.82 -2.00 -7.82
CA SER A 180 5.27 -2.85 -8.90
C SER A 180 3.74 -2.77 -9.01
N ASP A 181 3.20 -2.96 -10.21
CA ASP A 181 1.75 -2.85 -10.49
C ASP A 181 0.89 -3.74 -9.57
N ASN A 182 1.35 -4.97 -9.29
CA ASN A 182 0.66 -5.89 -8.37
C ASN A 182 0.58 -5.34 -6.94
N SER A 183 1.64 -4.67 -6.48
CA SER A 183 1.71 -4.06 -5.16
C SER A 183 0.86 -2.78 -5.09
N VAL A 184 0.81 -2.02 -6.19
CA VAL A 184 -0.11 -0.88 -6.34
C VAL A 184 -1.56 -1.36 -6.23
N GLN A 185 -1.96 -2.37 -6.99
CA GLN A 185 -3.33 -2.92 -6.94
C GLN A 185 -3.68 -3.45 -5.55
N LEU A 186 -2.79 -4.22 -4.92
CA LEU A 186 -2.98 -4.70 -3.56
C LEU A 186 -3.13 -3.54 -2.57
N GLY A 187 -2.29 -2.51 -2.71
CA GLY A 187 -2.36 -1.29 -1.90
C GLY A 187 -3.67 -0.53 -2.10
N GLU A 188 -4.13 -0.37 -3.33
CA GLU A 188 -5.41 0.25 -3.66
C GLU A 188 -6.58 -0.51 -3.04
N ALA A 189 -6.63 -1.82 -3.23
CA ALA A 189 -7.69 -2.67 -2.69
C ALA A 189 -7.67 -2.69 -1.16
N PHE A 190 -6.48 -2.74 -0.55
CA PHE A 190 -6.31 -2.68 0.90
C PHE A 190 -6.82 -1.35 1.46
N ILE A 191 -6.48 -0.23 0.82
CA ILE A 191 -6.89 1.12 1.22
C ILE A 191 -8.38 1.37 0.94
N ALA A 192 -8.98 0.72 -0.06
CA ALA A 192 -10.41 0.86 -0.31
C ALA A 192 -11.24 0.35 0.88
N ASP A 193 -10.84 -0.79 1.47
CA ASP A 193 -11.58 -1.44 2.57
C ASP A 193 -10.62 -2.03 3.63
N PRO A 194 -9.88 -1.20 4.39
CA PRO A 194 -8.80 -1.67 5.28
C PRO A 194 -9.33 -2.60 6.37
N VAL A 195 -10.52 -2.31 6.88
CA VAL A 195 -11.15 -3.11 7.95
C VAL A 195 -11.52 -4.51 7.47
N ALA A 196 -12.18 -4.60 6.32
CA ALA A 196 -12.57 -5.89 5.74
C ALA A 196 -11.35 -6.70 5.32
N ASN A 197 -10.33 -6.05 4.74
CA ASN A 197 -9.11 -6.74 4.32
C ASN A 197 -8.28 -7.24 5.50
N VAL A 198 -8.16 -6.47 6.58
CA VAL A 198 -7.52 -6.94 7.83
C VAL A 198 -8.27 -8.14 8.40
N ASP A 199 -9.61 -8.12 8.40
CA ASP A 199 -10.39 -9.25 8.89
C ASP A 199 -10.24 -10.49 8.00
N ARG A 200 -10.25 -10.34 6.67
CA ARG A 200 -9.94 -11.42 5.71
C ARG A 200 -8.55 -12.01 5.96
N VAL A 201 -7.53 -11.17 6.11
CA VAL A 201 -6.16 -11.61 6.42
C VAL A 201 -6.14 -12.40 7.73
N ASN A 202 -6.86 -11.95 8.76
CA ASN A 202 -6.97 -12.70 10.01
C ASN A 202 -7.65 -14.06 9.80
N ARG A 203 -8.73 -14.14 9.01
CA ARG A 203 -9.42 -15.41 8.74
C ARG A 203 -8.55 -16.38 7.94
N VAL A 204 -7.85 -15.90 6.92
CA VAL A 204 -6.88 -16.70 6.15
C VAL A 204 -5.73 -17.16 7.03
N THR A 205 -5.19 -16.30 7.89
CA THR A 205 -4.09 -16.63 8.81
C THR A 205 -4.50 -17.69 9.83
N ASN A 206 -5.76 -17.66 10.28
CA ASN A 206 -6.33 -18.65 11.20
C ASN A 206 -6.97 -19.84 10.48
N ASN A 207 -6.87 -19.93 9.15
CA ASN A 207 -7.44 -21.03 8.39
C ASN A 207 -6.69 -22.34 8.73
N PRO A 208 -7.40 -23.44 9.09
CA PRO A 208 -6.76 -24.70 9.48
C PRO A 208 -5.95 -25.34 8.34
N ASP A 209 -6.31 -25.13 7.08
CA ASP A 209 -5.53 -25.62 5.94
C ASP A 209 -4.21 -24.86 5.79
N LEU A 210 -4.20 -23.53 6.01
CA LEU A 210 -2.95 -22.76 6.07
C LEU A 210 -2.06 -23.24 7.22
N GLN A 211 -2.63 -23.43 8.41
CA GLN A 211 -1.87 -23.92 9.56
C GLN A 211 -1.26 -25.30 9.30
N LYS A 212 -2.02 -26.22 8.68
CA LYS A 212 -1.51 -27.54 8.27
C LYS A 212 -0.38 -27.42 7.26
N LEU A 213 -0.51 -26.57 6.24
CA LEU A 213 0.55 -26.33 5.25
C LEU A 213 1.83 -25.82 5.91
N LEU A 214 1.70 -24.88 6.86
CA LEU A 214 2.82 -24.30 7.57
C LEU A 214 3.45 -25.23 8.61
N GLN A 215 2.73 -26.25 9.10
CA GLN A 215 3.23 -27.22 10.07
C GLN A 215 3.74 -28.52 9.44
N ASP A 216 3.26 -28.88 8.24
CA ASP A 216 3.64 -30.11 7.55
C ASP A 216 5.05 -30.04 6.96
N ARG A 217 5.93 -30.95 7.41
CA ARG A 217 7.35 -30.96 6.97
C ARG A 217 7.50 -31.13 5.46
N ARG A 218 6.65 -31.92 4.81
CA ARG A 218 6.73 -32.13 3.35
C ARG A 218 6.41 -30.82 2.63
N THR A 219 5.32 -30.16 2.99
CA THR A 219 4.91 -28.88 2.42
C THR A 219 5.97 -27.80 2.65
N GLN A 220 6.53 -27.71 3.85
CA GLN A 220 7.64 -26.78 4.14
C GLN A 220 8.86 -27.02 3.23
N GLN A 221 9.18 -28.28 2.91
CA GLN A 221 10.25 -28.60 1.96
C GLN A 221 9.89 -28.15 0.54
N LEU A 222 8.65 -28.32 0.10
CA LEU A 222 8.18 -27.85 -1.20
C LEU A 222 8.27 -26.32 -1.29
N LEU A 223 7.76 -25.61 -0.28
CA LEU A 223 7.83 -24.15 -0.17
C LEU A 223 9.28 -23.64 -0.09
N LYS A 224 10.17 -24.36 0.62
CA LYS A 224 11.59 -24.03 0.67
C LYS A 224 12.27 -24.22 -0.67
N LYS A 225 11.92 -25.26 -1.42
CA LYS A 225 12.50 -25.57 -2.73
C LYS A 225 11.93 -24.76 -3.88
N GLY A 226 10.79 -24.09 -3.71
CA GLY A 226 10.12 -23.43 -4.84
C GLY A 226 9.40 -24.41 -5.76
N ASP A 227 9.09 -25.64 -5.32
CA ASP A 227 8.48 -26.67 -6.16
C ASP A 227 6.96 -26.44 -6.27
N VAL A 228 6.60 -25.52 -7.17
CA VAL A 228 5.23 -25.05 -7.39
C VAL A 228 4.32 -26.18 -7.87
N ASP A 229 4.79 -27.06 -8.76
CA ASP A 229 3.95 -28.12 -9.33
C ASP A 229 3.59 -29.18 -8.30
N GLU A 230 4.53 -29.56 -7.42
CA GLU A 230 4.23 -30.46 -6.29
C GLU A 230 3.38 -29.75 -5.22
N LEU A 231 3.62 -28.46 -4.95
CA LEU A 231 2.83 -27.69 -4.00
C LEU A 231 1.35 -27.61 -4.42
N MET A 232 1.08 -27.42 -5.71
CA MET A 232 -0.27 -27.41 -6.28
C MET A 232 -1.00 -28.76 -6.13
N LYS A 233 -0.28 -29.87 -5.93
CA LYS A 233 -0.89 -31.19 -5.69
C LYS A 233 -1.33 -31.36 -4.24
N VAL A 234 -0.76 -30.59 -3.31
CA VAL A 234 -1.08 -30.66 -1.88
C VAL A 234 -2.57 -30.32 -1.66
N PRO A 235 -3.37 -31.24 -1.07
CA PRO A 235 -4.81 -31.04 -0.89
C PRO A 235 -5.15 -29.79 -0.08
N GLU A 236 -4.39 -29.51 0.99
CA GLU A 236 -4.55 -28.34 1.85
C GLU A 236 -4.32 -27.05 1.06
N PHE A 237 -3.32 -27.03 0.17
CA PHE A 237 -3.02 -25.87 -0.67
C PHE A 237 -4.18 -25.61 -1.63
N ARG A 238 -4.71 -26.65 -2.28
CA ARG A 238 -5.88 -26.52 -3.16
C ARG A 238 -7.12 -26.04 -2.42
N ARG A 239 -7.37 -26.51 -1.19
CA ARG A 239 -8.50 -26.03 -0.38
C ARG A 239 -8.30 -24.56 0.00
N LEU A 240 -7.09 -24.18 0.42
CA LEU A 240 -6.74 -22.79 0.73
C LEU A 240 -6.92 -21.86 -0.48
N MET A 241 -6.50 -22.26 -1.67
CA MET A 241 -6.68 -21.47 -2.90
C MET A 241 -8.16 -21.35 -3.32
N ASN A 242 -9.01 -22.27 -2.86
CA ASN A 242 -10.45 -22.21 -3.07
C ASN A 242 -11.19 -21.50 -1.93
N ASP A 243 -10.49 -21.10 -0.87
CA ASP A 243 -11.07 -20.35 0.24
C ASP A 243 -11.56 -18.98 -0.26
N PRO A 244 -12.81 -18.56 0.03
CA PRO A 244 -13.35 -17.30 -0.45
C PRO A 244 -12.51 -16.08 -0.03
N ASP A 245 -11.97 -16.06 1.19
CA ASP A 245 -11.17 -14.95 1.66
C ASP A 245 -9.81 -14.90 0.99
N MET A 246 -9.20 -16.06 0.76
CA MET A 246 -7.98 -16.15 -0.04
C MET A 246 -8.20 -15.63 -1.46
N LYS A 247 -9.29 -16.06 -2.12
CA LYS A 247 -9.63 -15.58 -3.48
C LYS A 247 -9.80 -14.06 -3.53
N HIS A 248 -10.43 -13.47 -2.52
CA HIS A 248 -10.60 -12.02 -2.46
C HIS A 248 -9.28 -11.27 -2.24
N LEU A 249 -8.39 -11.77 -1.38
CA LEU A 249 -7.06 -11.17 -1.20
C LEU A 249 -6.21 -11.28 -2.46
N MET A 250 -6.33 -12.39 -3.18
CA MET A 250 -5.65 -12.58 -4.46
C MET A 250 -6.18 -11.63 -5.54
N ALA A 251 -7.50 -11.54 -5.68
CA ALA A 251 -8.13 -10.59 -6.60
C ALA A 251 -7.74 -9.13 -6.27
N ALA A 252 -7.64 -8.80 -4.99
CA ALA A 252 -7.14 -7.51 -4.52
C ALA A 252 -5.69 -7.23 -4.98
N SER A 253 -4.85 -8.26 -5.12
CA SER A 253 -3.49 -8.14 -5.67
C SER A 253 -3.37 -8.25 -7.19
N GLY A 254 -4.51 -8.26 -7.91
CA GLY A 254 -4.53 -8.41 -9.37
C GLY A 254 -4.38 -9.85 -9.87
N LEU A 255 -4.44 -10.85 -8.99
CA LEU A 255 -4.31 -12.26 -9.34
C LEU A 255 -5.69 -12.91 -9.50
N ASP A 256 -5.95 -13.45 -10.70
CA ASP A 256 -7.17 -14.20 -10.99
C ASP A 256 -7.02 -15.68 -10.61
N VAL A 257 -7.58 -16.11 -9.48
CA VAL A 257 -7.41 -17.47 -8.97
C VAL A 257 -8.05 -18.54 -9.86
N ASP A 258 -9.03 -18.16 -10.69
CA ASP A 258 -9.74 -19.11 -11.53
C ASP A 258 -8.92 -19.46 -12.80
N ASN A 259 -7.86 -18.69 -13.08
CA ASN A 259 -6.86 -19.03 -14.09
C ASN A 259 -5.76 -19.94 -13.51
N LYS A 260 -5.51 -21.09 -14.16
CA LYS A 260 -4.45 -22.04 -13.77
C LYS A 260 -3.07 -21.39 -13.72
N ASP A 261 -2.78 -20.47 -14.63
CA ASP A 261 -1.47 -19.82 -14.69
C ASP A 261 -1.27 -18.89 -13.48
N SER A 262 -2.31 -18.16 -13.11
CA SER A 262 -2.31 -17.32 -11.91
C SER A 262 -2.27 -18.12 -10.61
N ALA A 263 -2.86 -19.32 -10.56
CA ALA A 263 -2.73 -20.22 -9.41
C ALA A 263 -1.27 -20.69 -9.23
N ARG A 264 -0.57 -21.01 -10.32
CA ARG A 264 0.87 -21.31 -10.30
C ARG A 264 1.71 -20.09 -9.90
N GLU A 265 1.41 -18.91 -10.45
CA GLU A 265 2.08 -17.67 -10.06
C GLU A 265 1.90 -17.39 -8.57
N THR A 266 0.72 -17.68 -8.04
CA THR A 266 0.44 -17.50 -6.61
C THR A 266 1.20 -18.49 -5.75
N ALA A 267 1.21 -19.77 -6.14
CA ALA A 267 2.03 -20.78 -5.47
C ALA A 267 3.51 -20.38 -5.48
N ARG A 268 4.02 -19.81 -6.58
CA ARG A 268 5.36 -19.24 -6.67
C ARG A 268 5.56 -18.10 -5.68
N LYS A 269 4.65 -17.12 -5.63
CA LYS A 269 4.70 -15.98 -4.69
C LYS A 269 4.60 -16.42 -3.22
N VAL A 270 3.76 -17.39 -2.91
CA VAL A 270 3.64 -17.98 -1.56
C VAL A 270 4.93 -18.70 -1.18
N SER A 271 5.52 -19.46 -2.11
CA SER A 271 6.81 -20.12 -1.90
C SER A 271 7.93 -19.12 -1.65
N LEU A 272 7.99 -18.06 -2.45
CA LEU A 272 8.96 -16.97 -2.30
C LEU A 272 8.79 -16.26 -0.96
N GLY A 273 7.54 -15.94 -0.60
CA GLY A 273 7.20 -15.36 0.71
C GLY A 273 7.60 -16.26 1.87
N TYR A 274 7.46 -17.58 1.71
CA TYR A 274 7.90 -18.54 2.73
C TYR A 274 9.43 -18.58 2.85
N GLN A 275 10.15 -18.65 1.74
CA GLN A 275 11.62 -18.57 1.72
C GLN A 275 12.11 -17.28 2.41
N ARG A 276 11.46 -16.15 2.11
CA ARG A 276 11.71 -14.85 2.74
C ARG A 276 11.61 -14.93 4.26
N VAL A 277 10.51 -15.50 4.76
CA VAL A 277 10.29 -15.67 6.21
C VAL A 277 11.34 -16.59 6.83
N GLN A 278 11.80 -17.63 6.14
CA GLN A 278 12.86 -18.50 6.66
C GLN A 278 14.20 -17.76 6.79
N LEU A 279 14.59 -17.01 5.77
CA LEU A 279 15.82 -16.20 5.81
C LEU A 279 15.78 -15.20 6.98
N MET A 280 14.62 -14.57 7.20
CA MET A 280 14.42 -13.64 8.32
C MET A 280 14.41 -14.32 9.67
N LYS A 281 13.87 -15.54 9.77
CA LYS A 281 13.83 -16.29 11.03
C LYS A 281 15.23 -16.60 11.56
N ASP A 282 16.21 -16.73 10.66
CA ASP A 282 17.60 -16.96 11.01
C ASP A 282 18.37 -15.65 11.31
N ASP A 283 17.76 -14.46 11.09
CA ASP A 283 18.36 -13.17 11.43
C ASP A 283 18.36 -12.97 12.97
N PRO A 284 19.53 -12.75 13.59
CA PRO A 284 19.64 -12.59 15.05
C PRO A 284 18.84 -11.41 15.60
N ARG A 285 18.69 -10.32 14.84
CA ARG A 285 17.89 -9.14 15.24
C ARG A 285 16.40 -9.47 15.24
N VAL A 286 15.95 -10.24 14.25
CA VAL A 286 14.55 -10.73 14.19
C VAL A 286 14.28 -11.65 15.37
N GLN A 287 15.22 -12.55 15.71
CA GLN A 287 15.10 -13.41 16.88
C GLN A 287 15.07 -12.62 18.19
N GLU A 288 15.88 -11.58 18.33
CA GLU A 288 15.86 -10.69 19.50
C GLU A 288 14.49 -10.00 19.65
N ILE A 289 13.96 -9.43 18.57
CA ILE A 289 12.65 -8.77 18.56
C ILE A 289 11.52 -9.76 18.86
N ILE A 290 11.48 -10.90 18.16
CA ILE A 290 10.42 -11.90 18.33
C ILE A 290 10.47 -12.52 19.73
N ASN A 291 11.65 -12.68 20.33
CA ASN A 291 11.79 -13.28 21.65
C ASN A 291 11.51 -12.33 22.81
N ASP A 292 11.45 -11.03 22.54
CA ASP A 292 11.18 -10.01 23.54
C ASP A 292 9.80 -10.19 24.21
N PRO A 293 9.74 -10.26 25.56
CA PRO A 293 8.49 -10.54 26.26
C PRO A 293 7.45 -9.42 26.10
N GLU A 294 7.87 -8.15 26.03
CA GLU A 294 6.96 -7.02 25.81
C GLU A 294 6.36 -7.08 24.40
N PHE A 295 7.20 -7.29 23.39
CA PHE A 295 6.76 -7.46 22.01
C PHE A 295 5.79 -8.64 21.85
N LYS A 296 6.07 -9.80 22.47
CA LYS A 296 5.15 -10.96 22.48
C LYS A 296 3.80 -10.62 23.11
N ALA A 297 3.80 -9.97 24.27
CA ALA A 297 2.57 -9.55 24.94
C ALA A 297 1.75 -8.60 24.05
N GLN A 298 2.40 -7.68 23.35
CA GLN A 298 1.73 -6.77 22.42
C GLN A 298 1.20 -7.48 21.15
N MET A 299 1.96 -8.43 20.57
CA MET A 299 1.49 -9.24 19.44
C MET A 299 0.23 -10.03 19.79
N GLN A 300 0.19 -10.58 21.00
CA GLN A 300 -0.95 -11.32 21.54
C GLN A 300 -2.11 -10.41 21.98
N SER A 301 -1.84 -9.13 22.24
CA SER A 301 -2.89 -8.19 22.64
C SER A 301 -3.88 -7.92 21.51
N ASP A 302 -5.15 -7.68 21.87
CA ASP A 302 -6.17 -7.20 20.92
C ASP A 302 -5.88 -5.77 20.44
N ASN A 303 -5.05 -5.02 21.17
CA ASN A 303 -4.68 -3.65 20.83
C ASN A 303 -3.53 -3.60 19.82
N LYS A 304 -3.85 -3.85 18.55
CA LYS A 304 -2.86 -3.76 17.45
C LYS A 304 -2.25 -2.37 17.27
N ILE A 305 -2.86 -1.30 17.80
CA ILE A 305 -2.27 0.05 17.75
C ILE A 305 -0.97 0.12 18.55
N ALA A 306 -0.94 -0.53 19.73
CA ALA A 306 0.28 -0.57 20.56
C ALA A 306 1.44 -1.23 19.81
N LEU A 307 1.15 -2.29 19.05
CA LEU A 307 2.12 -2.99 18.22
C LEU A 307 2.68 -2.08 17.11
N ILE A 308 1.81 -1.36 16.39
CA ILE A 308 2.24 -0.46 15.29
C ILE A 308 3.10 0.69 15.83
N THR A 309 2.87 1.14 17.05
CA THR A 309 3.69 2.18 17.71
C THR A 309 4.97 1.66 18.35
N ASN A 310 5.16 0.34 18.44
CA ASN A 310 6.34 -0.24 19.06
C ASN A 310 7.57 -0.03 18.17
N PRO A 311 8.68 0.55 18.67
CA PRO A 311 9.90 0.73 17.88
C PRO A 311 10.47 -0.60 17.33
N LYS A 312 10.31 -1.72 18.05
CA LYS A 312 10.73 -3.04 17.60
C LYS A 312 9.89 -3.56 16.44
N PHE A 313 8.60 -3.21 16.37
CA PHE A 313 7.78 -3.50 15.20
C PHE A 313 8.29 -2.76 13.96
N ASN A 314 8.69 -1.49 14.12
CA ASN A 314 9.26 -0.70 13.02
C ASN A 314 10.61 -1.27 12.56
N GLN A 315 11.47 -1.67 13.50
CA GLN A 315 12.74 -2.36 13.17
C GLN A 315 12.47 -3.68 12.43
N LEU A 316 11.52 -4.47 12.91
CA LEU A 316 11.12 -5.71 12.25
C LEU A 316 10.59 -5.43 10.84
N ALA A 317 9.75 -4.41 10.67
CA ALA A 317 9.24 -4.00 9.36
C ALA A 317 10.37 -3.53 8.44
N GLU A 318 11.35 -2.78 8.94
CA GLU A 318 12.52 -2.36 8.16
C GLU A 318 13.35 -3.56 7.68
N ILE A 319 13.68 -4.49 8.58
CA ILE A 319 14.38 -5.74 8.22
C ILE A 319 13.57 -6.54 7.20
N ILE A 320 12.25 -6.66 7.41
CA ILE A 320 11.38 -7.44 6.54
C ILE A 320 11.28 -6.80 5.16
N PHE A 321 10.92 -5.52 5.07
CA PHE A 321 10.52 -4.86 3.82
C PHE A 321 11.68 -4.22 3.06
N VAL A 322 12.67 -3.65 3.75
CA VAL A 322 13.80 -2.95 3.13
C VAL A 322 14.91 -3.96 2.86
N GLU A 323 15.54 -4.49 3.91
CA GLU A 323 16.69 -5.36 3.77
C GLU A 323 16.34 -6.73 3.16
N GLY A 324 15.18 -7.27 3.55
CA GLY A 324 14.67 -8.52 3.00
C GLY A 324 14.33 -8.44 1.51
N ALA A 325 14.09 -7.24 0.95
CA ALA A 325 13.85 -7.09 -0.48
C ALA A 325 15.16 -7.12 -1.27
N ASP A 326 16.23 -6.52 -0.74
CA ASP A 326 17.55 -6.52 -1.38
C ASP A 326 18.14 -7.93 -1.47
N ASN A 327 18.05 -8.70 -0.38
CA ASN A 327 18.53 -10.09 -0.31
C ASN A 327 17.75 -11.05 -1.23
N LEU A 328 16.52 -10.71 -1.59
CA LEU A 328 15.70 -11.49 -2.51
C LEU A 328 15.90 -11.10 -3.95
N SER A 329 16.18 -9.82 -4.20
CA SER A 329 16.53 -9.36 -5.54
C SER A 329 17.80 -10.05 -6.03
N SER A 330 18.76 -10.35 -5.15
CA SER A 330 19.92 -11.18 -5.47
C SER A 330 19.56 -12.65 -5.69
N LEU A 331 18.74 -13.26 -4.82
CA LEU A 331 18.29 -14.65 -5.00
C LEU A 331 17.42 -14.85 -6.26
N GLU A 332 16.59 -13.87 -6.60
CA GLU A 332 15.76 -13.88 -7.79
C GLU A 332 16.62 -13.66 -9.04
N LYS A 333 17.67 -12.82 -8.96
CA LYS A 333 18.66 -12.68 -10.02
C LYS A 333 19.43 -14.00 -10.25
N ASP A 334 19.83 -14.69 -9.17
CA ASP A 334 20.52 -16.00 -9.24
C ASP A 334 19.61 -17.16 -9.67
N SER A 335 18.29 -17.07 -9.45
CA SER A 335 17.35 -18.16 -9.77
C SER A 335 16.55 -17.95 -11.06
N GLN A 336 16.50 -16.73 -11.58
CA GLN A 336 16.04 -16.46 -12.93
C GLN A 336 17.17 -16.72 -13.91
N VAL A 337 17.36 -17.99 -14.25
CA VAL A 337 18.02 -18.34 -15.51
C VAL A 337 17.26 -17.63 -16.64
N ARG A 338 17.85 -16.58 -17.21
CA ARG A 338 17.20 -15.79 -18.26
C ARG A 338 17.25 -16.62 -19.52
N ILE A 339 16.10 -17.13 -19.96
CA ILE A 339 16.02 -17.77 -21.27
C ILE A 339 15.92 -16.66 -22.30
N ARG A 340 17.01 -16.40 -23.03
CA ARG A 340 17.05 -15.41 -24.12
C ARG A 340 16.89 -16.16 -25.44
N GLU A 341 15.80 -15.89 -26.14
CA GLU A 341 15.56 -16.43 -27.47
C GLU A 341 16.43 -15.66 -28.47
N MET A 342 17.35 -16.35 -29.15
CA MET A 342 18.20 -15.74 -30.17
C MET A 342 17.55 -15.84 -31.54
N GLN A 343 17.42 -14.71 -32.22
CA GLN A 343 17.02 -14.68 -33.62
C GLN A 343 18.26 -14.84 -34.51
N ALA A 344 18.13 -15.61 -35.60
CA ALA A 344 19.23 -15.83 -36.53
C ALA A 344 19.74 -14.48 -37.09
N GLY A 345 20.98 -14.12 -36.75
CA GLY A 345 21.63 -12.87 -37.16
C GLY A 345 21.85 -11.83 -36.05
N ASP A 346 21.48 -12.11 -34.80
CA ASP A 346 21.85 -11.26 -33.66
C ASP A 346 23.32 -11.48 -33.29
N ASP A 347 24.17 -10.46 -33.48
CA ASP A 347 25.53 -10.41 -32.94
C ASP A 347 25.46 -10.20 -31.42
N ALA A 348 25.39 -11.32 -30.67
CA ALA A 348 25.37 -11.28 -29.22
C ALA A 348 26.80 -11.13 -28.67
N THR A 349 27.24 -9.88 -28.48
CA THR A 349 28.42 -9.61 -27.65
C THR A 349 28.09 -9.97 -26.20
N VAL A 350 28.71 -11.04 -25.68
CA VAL A 350 28.60 -11.44 -24.27
C VAL A 350 29.12 -10.30 -23.40
N THR A 351 28.23 -9.72 -22.61
CA THR A 351 28.61 -8.79 -21.54
C THR A 351 28.84 -9.58 -20.24
N GLU A 352 29.70 -9.10 -19.33
CA GLU A 352 29.95 -9.78 -18.04
C GLU A 352 28.68 -10.00 -17.19
N ASP A 353 27.57 -9.34 -17.52
CA ASP A 353 26.25 -9.56 -16.90
C ASP A 353 25.48 -10.79 -17.44
N ASP A 354 26.02 -11.54 -18.42
CA ASP A 354 25.32 -12.65 -19.09
C ASP A 354 25.64 -14.06 -18.55
N GLU A 355 26.37 -14.20 -17.44
CA GLU A 355 26.81 -15.52 -16.91
C GLU A 355 25.65 -16.48 -16.54
N ASP A 356 24.43 -15.96 -16.31
CA ASP A 356 23.24 -16.76 -15.97
C ASP A 356 22.15 -16.78 -17.09
N THR A 357 22.51 -16.41 -18.32
CA THR A 357 21.58 -16.42 -19.46
C THR A 357 21.69 -17.75 -20.22
N ILE A 358 20.62 -18.56 -20.22
CA ILE A 358 20.51 -19.72 -21.13
C ILE A 358 19.94 -19.22 -22.46
N TYR A 359 20.69 -19.41 -23.53
CA TYR A 359 20.26 -19.05 -24.87
C TYR A 359 19.43 -20.18 -25.47
N GLN A 360 18.22 -19.85 -25.90
CA GLN A 360 17.37 -20.74 -26.67
C GLN A 360 17.51 -20.39 -28.15
N TYR A 361 17.86 -21.38 -28.97
CA TYR A 361 17.93 -21.23 -30.42
C TYR A 361 17.29 -22.45 -31.11
N THR A 362 16.85 -22.26 -32.35
CA THR A 362 16.30 -23.35 -33.18
C THR A 362 17.36 -23.73 -34.22
N ASP A 363 17.76 -25.00 -34.25
CA ASP A 363 18.73 -25.50 -35.24
C ASP A 363 18.12 -25.63 -36.66
N GLU A 364 18.96 -25.89 -37.67
CA GLU A 364 18.53 -25.99 -39.08
C GLU A 364 17.50 -27.11 -39.32
N ASP A 365 17.47 -28.11 -38.43
CA ASP A 365 16.51 -29.21 -38.44
C ASP A 365 15.19 -28.86 -37.75
N GLY A 366 15.05 -27.64 -37.22
CA GLY A 366 13.86 -27.15 -36.52
C GLY A 366 13.77 -27.59 -35.05
N ASN A 367 14.85 -28.11 -34.46
CA ASN A 367 14.85 -28.51 -33.05
C ASN A 367 15.29 -27.35 -32.15
N VAL A 368 14.58 -27.17 -31.04
CA VAL A 368 14.93 -26.20 -30.01
C VAL A 368 16.12 -26.73 -29.19
N ARG A 369 17.18 -25.95 -29.12
CA ARG A 369 18.41 -26.22 -28.37
C ARG A 369 18.62 -25.12 -27.32
N TYR A 370 19.25 -25.49 -26.21
CA TYR A 370 19.62 -24.58 -25.13
C TYR A 370 21.15 -24.58 -25.02
N SER A 371 21.74 -23.39 -24.88
CA SER A 371 23.19 -23.21 -24.76
C SER A 371 23.52 -22.15 -23.71
N ASP A 372 24.56 -22.41 -22.94
CA ASP A 372 25.10 -21.51 -21.92
C ASP A 372 25.93 -20.37 -22.54
N ARG A 373 26.06 -20.37 -23.87
CA ARG A 373 26.78 -19.38 -24.68
C ARG A 373 25.96 -18.99 -25.90
N PRO A 374 26.07 -17.74 -26.38
CA PRO A 374 25.48 -17.38 -27.66
C PRO A 374 26.07 -18.28 -28.76
N VAL A 375 25.20 -18.71 -29.68
CA VAL A 375 25.55 -19.57 -30.79
C VAL A 375 25.70 -18.67 -32.01
N ASN A 376 26.95 -18.51 -32.45
CA ASN A 376 27.31 -17.74 -33.64
C ASN A 376 27.08 -18.55 -34.92
#